data_AF-A0A9D5EQ33-F1
#
_entry.id   AF-A0A9D5EQ33-F1
#
_cell.length_a   1.000
_cell.length_b   1.000
_cell.length_c   1.000
_cell.angle_alpha   90.00
_cell.angle_beta   90.00
_cell.angle_gamma   90.00
#
_symmetry.space_group_name_H-M   'P 1'
#
loop_
_entity.id
_entity.type
_entity.pdbx_description
1 polymer ?
#
loop_
_entity_poly.entity_id
_entity_poly.type
_entity_poly.pdbx_seq_one_letter_code
_entity_poly.pdbx_strand_id
1 'polypeptide(L)'
;MTNRENQKRLDRLAMEYLTAAEFSDFDTIEAFWTKADSDPELQEMLHALNAELAVDQDRNEQNAIGEQIIGAIEKHMPSAEVLRPEPTPLTVATVAEYLRKNPPRGLTVDELRLNDVLRGMMESLPTDLGVPQVVAWGRRFGKAPESYWKAFRAAALKLLAQVESAENYQMAARPGKPKPTEGTP
;
A
#
# COMPACT_ATOMS: atom_id res chain seq x y z
N MET A 1 -17.83 -5.42 29.70
CA MET A 1 -16.88 -4.45 29.09
C MET A 1 -17.65 -3.58 28.13
N THR A 2 -17.46 -2.27 28.17
CA THR A 2 -18.03 -1.40 27.12
C THR A 2 -17.30 -1.64 25.80
N ASN A 3 -17.98 -1.44 24.67
CA ASN A 3 -17.38 -1.60 23.33
C ASN A 3 -16.06 -0.81 23.19
N ARG A 4 -16.01 0.40 23.78
CA ARG A 4 -14.81 1.25 23.77
C ARG A 4 -13.64 0.68 24.58
N GLU A 5 -13.89 0.04 25.71
CA GLU A 5 -12.84 -0.59 26.52
C GLU A 5 -12.26 -1.81 25.81
N ASN A 6 -13.12 -2.57 25.12
CA ASN A 6 -12.70 -3.72 24.36
C ASN A 6 -11.87 -3.33 23.13
N GLN A 7 -12.26 -2.28 22.39
CA GLN A 7 -11.45 -1.77 21.28
C GLN A 7 -10.06 -1.35 21.74
N LYS A 8 -9.95 -0.59 22.85
CA LYS A 8 -8.65 -0.18 23.41
C LYS A 8 -7.78 -1.38 23.82
N ARG A 9 -8.41 -2.44 24.31
CA ARG A 9 -7.73 -3.69 24.66
C ARG A 9 -7.14 -4.34 23.40
N LEU A 10 -7.94 -4.46 22.34
CA LEU A 10 -7.50 -5.04 21.06
C LEU A 10 -6.39 -4.20 20.41
N ASP A 11 -6.54 -2.87 20.37
CA ASP A 11 -5.53 -1.97 19.80
C ASP A 11 -4.16 -2.13 20.51
N ARG A 12 -4.16 -2.29 21.84
CA ARG A 12 -2.93 -2.54 22.59
C ARG A 12 -2.31 -3.91 22.25
N LEU A 13 -3.14 -4.96 22.19
CA LEU A 13 -2.68 -6.31 21.84
C LEU A 13 -2.14 -6.37 20.41
N ALA A 14 -2.74 -5.63 19.47
CA ALA A 14 -2.24 -5.49 18.11
C ALA A 14 -0.82 -4.90 18.08
N MET A 15 -0.58 -3.82 18.82
CA MET A 15 0.75 -3.20 18.89
C MET A 15 1.79 -4.16 19.48
N GLU A 16 1.45 -4.85 20.58
CA GLU A 16 2.34 -5.83 21.21
C GLU A 16 2.66 -7.00 20.24
N TYR A 17 1.67 -7.49 19.51
CA TYR A 17 1.85 -8.54 18.50
C TYR A 17 2.75 -8.09 17.35
N LEU A 18 2.53 -6.88 16.80
CA LEU A 18 3.35 -6.34 15.72
C LEU A 18 4.81 -6.14 16.15
N THR A 19 5.05 -5.69 17.38
CA THR A 19 6.40 -5.61 17.96
C THR A 19 7.04 -6.99 18.07
N ALA A 20 6.31 -8.01 18.52
CA ALA A 20 6.83 -9.38 18.59
C ALA A 20 7.20 -9.92 17.19
N ALA A 21 6.36 -9.66 16.18
CA ALA A 21 6.63 -10.01 14.79
C ALA A 21 7.89 -9.32 14.24
N GLU A 22 8.05 -8.02 14.50
CA GLU A 22 9.23 -7.24 14.08
C GLU A 22 10.54 -7.82 14.64
N PHE A 23 10.53 -8.26 15.90
CA PHE A 23 11.70 -8.87 16.55
C PHE A 23 11.80 -10.39 16.38
N SER A 24 10.91 -11.02 15.61
CA SER A 24 10.84 -12.48 15.45
C SER A 24 10.74 -13.23 16.80
N ASP A 25 10.02 -12.66 17.76
CA ASP A 25 9.76 -13.28 19.07
C ASP A 25 8.62 -14.31 18.93
N PHE A 26 8.99 -15.50 18.47
CA PHE A 26 8.04 -16.58 18.18
C PHE A 26 7.29 -17.09 19.42
N ASP A 27 7.91 -17.04 20.60
CA ASP A 27 7.28 -17.46 21.86
C ASP A 27 6.12 -16.52 22.22
N THR A 28 6.33 -15.21 22.09
CA THR A 28 5.28 -14.22 22.30
C THR A 28 4.16 -14.36 21.26
N ILE A 29 4.51 -14.60 19.98
CA ILE A 29 3.53 -14.82 18.91
C ILE A 29 2.68 -16.07 19.20
N GLU A 30 3.29 -17.18 19.61
CA GLU A 30 2.58 -18.41 19.98
C GLU A 30 1.62 -18.19 21.16
N ALA A 31 2.05 -17.40 22.17
CA ALA A 31 1.21 -17.04 23.29
C ALA A 31 -0.03 -16.22 22.86
N PHE A 32 0.11 -15.32 21.88
CA PHE A 32 -1.03 -14.60 21.30
C PHE A 32 -2.03 -15.53 20.61
N TRP A 33 -1.55 -16.48 19.81
CA TRP A 33 -2.41 -17.46 19.13
C TRP A 33 -3.13 -18.39 20.11
N THR A 34 -2.42 -18.87 21.13
CA THR A 34 -3.02 -19.68 22.21
C THR A 34 -4.13 -18.92 22.93
N LYS A 35 -3.93 -17.61 23.17
CA LYS A 35 -4.95 -16.76 23.78
C LYS A 35 -6.15 -16.55 22.86
N ALA A 36 -5.90 -16.39 21.56
CA ALA A 36 -6.92 -16.18 20.54
C ALA A 36 -7.88 -17.38 20.39
N ASP A 37 -7.44 -18.61 20.70
CA ASP A 37 -8.33 -19.79 20.73
C ASP A 37 -9.55 -19.62 21.65
N SER A 38 -9.43 -18.75 22.67
CA SER A 38 -10.49 -18.43 23.62
C SER A 38 -11.15 -17.06 23.40
N ASP A 39 -10.68 -16.28 22.43
CA ASP A 39 -11.11 -14.90 22.17
C ASP A 39 -11.29 -14.68 20.65
N PRO A 40 -12.50 -14.91 20.11
CA PRO A 40 -12.77 -14.84 18.66
C PRO A 40 -12.46 -13.47 18.03
N GLU A 41 -12.64 -12.37 18.78
CA GLU A 41 -12.35 -11.02 18.28
C GLU A 41 -10.83 -10.80 18.15
N LEU A 42 -10.05 -11.31 19.11
CA LEU A 42 -8.59 -11.32 19.01
C LEU A 42 -8.13 -12.19 17.83
N GLN A 43 -8.75 -13.36 17.63
CA GLN A 43 -8.44 -14.23 16.51
C GLN A 43 -8.67 -13.55 15.16
N GLU A 44 -9.82 -12.90 14.97
CA GLU A 44 -10.12 -12.14 13.75
C GLU A 44 -9.09 -11.04 13.50
N MET A 45 -8.74 -10.28 14.55
CA MET A 45 -7.74 -9.22 14.48
C MET A 45 -6.35 -9.77 14.09
N LEU A 46 -5.90 -10.87 14.70
CA LEU A 46 -4.60 -11.47 14.39
C LEU A 46 -4.54 -12.00 12.94
N HIS A 47 -5.63 -12.59 12.44
CA HIS A 47 -5.72 -12.98 11.04
C HIS A 47 -5.64 -11.79 10.09
N ALA A 48 -6.35 -10.70 10.39
CA ALA A 48 -6.29 -9.48 9.59
C ALA A 48 -4.87 -8.89 9.55
N LEU A 49 -4.20 -8.80 10.71
CA LEU A 49 -2.82 -8.30 10.79
C LEU A 49 -1.84 -9.19 10.02
N ASN A 50 -1.95 -10.51 10.13
CA ASN A 50 -1.08 -11.42 9.37
C ASN A 50 -1.29 -11.34 7.87
N ALA A 51 -2.53 -11.13 7.42
CA ALA A 51 -2.80 -10.92 6.00
C ALA A 51 -2.13 -9.63 5.49
N GLU A 52 -2.17 -8.54 6.27
CA GLU A 52 -1.47 -7.30 5.94
C GLU A 52 0.06 -7.46 5.96
N LEU A 53 0.61 -8.12 6.99
CA LEU A 53 2.05 -8.39 7.10
C LEU A 53 2.58 -9.25 5.94
N ALA A 54 1.83 -10.27 5.51
CA ALA A 54 2.21 -11.11 4.38
C ALA A 54 2.30 -10.30 3.07
N VAL A 55 1.33 -9.41 2.83
CA VAL A 55 1.36 -8.52 1.66
C VAL A 55 2.55 -7.57 1.70
N ASP A 56 2.86 -7.01 2.88
CA ASP A 56 4.02 -6.13 3.05
C ASP A 56 5.36 -6.89 2.86
N GLN A 57 5.46 -8.13 3.36
CA GLN A 57 6.62 -8.98 3.16
C GLN A 57 6.85 -9.30 1.68
N ASP A 58 5.81 -9.76 0.97
CA ASP A 58 5.88 -10.06 -0.47
C ASP A 58 6.36 -8.84 -1.27
N ARG A 59 5.86 -7.64 -0.93
CA ARG A 59 6.28 -6.39 -1.56
C ARG A 59 7.75 -6.07 -1.29
N ASN A 60 8.19 -6.20 -0.03
CA ASN A 60 9.58 -5.95 0.34
C ASN A 60 10.54 -6.93 -0.35
N GLU A 61 10.17 -8.20 -0.46
CA GLU A 61 10.95 -9.22 -1.17
C GLU A 61 11.06 -8.90 -2.67
N GLN A 62 9.95 -8.52 -3.32
CA GLN A 62 9.95 -8.11 -4.72
C GLN A 62 10.85 -6.89 -4.96
N ASN A 63 10.79 -5.89 -4.08
CA ASN A 63 11.63 -4.70 -4.17
C ASN A 63 13.11 -5.05 -4.01
N ALA A 64 13.46 -5.89 -3.03
CA ALA A 64 14.84 -6.33 -2.82
C ALA A 64 15.39 -7.12 -4.03
N ILE A 65 14.57 -7.98 -4.65
CA ILE A 65 14.94 -8.69 -5.88
C ILE A 65 15.14 -7.69 -7.03
N GLY A 66 14.25 -6.72 -7.20
CA GLY A 66 14.34 -5.67 -8.22
C GLY A 66 15.64 -4.88 -8.09
N GLU A 67 15.98 -4.44 -6.88
CA GLU A 67 17.23 -3.72 -6.59
C GLU A 67 18.48 -4.57 -6.91
N GLN A 68 18.47 -5.86 -6.57
CA GLN A 68 19.56 -6.77 -6.90
C GLN A 68 19.74 -6.95 -8.41
N ILE A 69 18.65 -7.08 -9.16
CA ILE A 69 18.68 -7.20 -10.63
C ILE A 69 19.24 -5.90 -11.24
N ILE A 70 18.74 -4.75 -10.80
CA ILE A 70 19.22 -3.44 -11.30
C ILE A 70 20.71 -3.29 -11.01
N GLY A 71 21.16 -3.56 -9.78
CA GLY A 71 22.57 -3.51 -9.42
C GLY A 71 23.44 -4.47 -10.23
N ALA A 72 22.94 -5.67 -10.56
CA ALA A 72 23.63 -6.61 -11.43
C ALA A 72 23.72 -6.11 -12.88
N ILE A 73 22.65 -5.52 -13.43
CA ILE A 73 22.64 -4.94 -14.77
C ILE A 73 23.64 -3.78 -14.85
N GLU A 74 23.61 -2.85 -13.89
CA GLU A 74 24.51 -1.70 -13.85
C GLU A 74 25.99 -2.14 -13.74
N LYS A 75 26.26 -3.22 -12.98
CA LYS A 75 27.62 -3.78 -12.83
C LYS A 75 28.13 -4.48 -14.08
N HIS A 76 27.28 -5.22 -14.79
CA HIS A 76 27.69 -6.10 -15.89
C HIS A 76 27.43 -5.52 -17.28
N MET A 77 26.60 -4.48 -17.40
CA MET A 77 26.26 -3.81 -18.65
C MET A 77 26.31 -2.28 -18.48
N PRO A 78 27.51 -1.69 -18.27
CA PRO A 78 27.65 -0.24 -18.05
C PRO A 78 27.21 0.62 -19.24
N SER A 79 27.01 0.01 -20.42
CA SER A 79 26.46 0.66 -21.62
C SER A 79 24.93 0.55 -21.76
N ALA A 80 24.25 -0.17 -20.86
CA ALA A 80 22.81 -0.23 -20.80
C ALA A 80 22.28 0.99 -20.04
N GLU A 81 21.67 1.94 -20.75
CA GLU A 81 20.92 3.04 -20.13
C GLU A 81 19.63 2.46 -19.52
N VAL A 82 19.62 2.30 -18.20
CA VAL A 82 18.42 1.93 -17.45
C VAL A 82 17.51 3.16 -17.42
N LEU A 83 16.62 3.26 -18.41
CA LEU A 83 15.52 4.23 -18.39
C LEU A 83 14.58 3.85 -17.25
N ARG A 84 14.81 4.44 -16.08
CA ARG A 84 13.85 4.45 -14.97
C ARG A 84 12.79 5.50 -15.35
N PRO A 85 11.57 5.11 -15.79
CA PRO A 85 10.54 6.11 -16.01
C PRO A 85 10.36 6.88 -14.69
N GLU A 86 10.38 8.21 -14.75
CA GLU A 86 10.16 8.99 -13.54
C GLU A 86 8.77 8.64 -13.00
N PRO A 87 8.66 8.11 -11.76
CA PRO A 87 7.38 7.71 -11.22
C PRO A 87 6.51 8.96 -11.18
N THR A 88 5.44 8.96 -11.99
CA THR A 88 4.52 10.10 -12.01
C THR A 88 3.91 10.21 -10.62
N PRO A 89 4.15 11.29 -9.88
CA PRO A 89 3.78 11.34 -8.47
C PRO A 89 2.28 11.18 -8.34
N LEU A 90 1.86 10.26 -7.46
CA LEU A 90 0.45 10.00 -7.24
C LEU A 90 -0.20 11.24 -6.62
N THR A 91 -1.21 11.78 -7.31
CA THR A 91 -1.91 13.00 -6.89
C THR A 91 -3.22 12.69 -6.18
N VAL A 92 -3.71 13.68 -5.43
CA VAL A 92 -5.04 13.64 -4.79
C VAL A 92 -6.13 13.34 -5.81
N ALA A 93 -6.08 13.97 -6.98
CA ALA A 93 -7.04 13.78 -8.06
C ALA A 93 -7.13 12.33 -8.52
N THR A 94 -5.98 11.65 -8.67
CA THR A 94 -5.93 10.25 -9.11
C THR A 94 -6.60 9.32 -8.10
N VAL A 95 -6.36 9.54 -6.80
CA VAL A 95 -7.01 8.75 -5.73
C VAL A 95 -8.51 9.02 -5.67
N ALA A 96 -8.91 10.29 -5.78
CA ALA A 96 -10.33 10.66 -5.76
C ALA A 96 -11.09 10.11 -6.98
N GLU A 97 -10.47 10.07 -8.16
CA GLU A 97 -11.05 9.41 -9.35
C GLU A 97 -11.17 7.90 -9.13
N TYR A 98 -10.17 7.28 -8.51
CA TYR A 98 -10.21 5.85 -8.18
C TYR A 98 -11.35 5.51 -7.21
N LEU A 99 -11.51 6.30 -6.13
CA LEU A 99 -12.62 6.15 -5.20
C LEU A 99 -13.97 6.35 -5.87
N ARG A 100 -14.09 7.28 -6.82
CA ARG A 100 -15.33 7.49 -7.58
C ARG A 100 -15.69 6.26 -8.42
N LYS A 101 -14.68 5.63 -9.03
CA LYS A 101 -14.85 4.40 -9.82
C LYS A 101 -15.12 3.17 -8.93
N ASN A 102 -14.61 3.16 -7.72
CA ASN A 102 -14.70 2.06 -6.75
C ASN A 102 -15.24 2.56 -5.40
N PRO A 103 -16.49 3.01 -5.33
CA PRO A 103 -17.01 3.67 -4.14
C PRO A 103 -17.08 2.69 -2.95
N PRO A 104 -16.50 3.02 -1.78
CA PRO A 104 -16.74 2.28 -0.56
C PRO A 104 -18.24 2.27 -0.20
N ARG A 105 -18.69 1.20 0.46
CA ARG A 105 -20.09 1.08 0.89
C ARG A 105 -20.44 2.18 1.90
N GLY A 106 -21.59 2.82 1.69
CA GLY A 106 -22.14 3.80 2.65
C GLY A 106 -21.64 5.24 2.49
N LEU A 107 -21.06 5.60 1.34
CA LEU A 107 -20.72 7.00 1.03
C LEU A 107 -21.96 7.90 1.08
N THR A 108 -21.85 9.01 1.80
CA THR A 108 -22.89 10.04 1.85
C THR A 108 -22.80 11.00 0.68
N VAL A 109 -23.86 11.76 0.41
CA VAL A 109 -23.88 12.77 -0.67
C VAL A 109 -22.82 13.85 -0.44
N ASP A 110 -22.58 14.25 0.81
CA ASP A 110 -21.58 15.27 1.12
C ASP A 110 -20.14 14.75 0.94
N GLU A 111 -19.89 13.47 1.21
CA GLU A 111 -18.61 12.82 0.91
C GLU A 111 -18.36 12.71 -0.60
N LEU A 112 -19.39 12.43 -1.39
CA LEU A 112 -19.28 12.43 -2.85
C LEU A 112 -18.96 13.83 -3.39
N ARG A 113 -19.59 14.88 -2.85
CA ARG A 113 -19.28 16.27 -3.21
C ARG A 113 -17.83 16.63 -2.86
N LEU A 114 -17.37 16.25 -1.68
CA LEU A 114 -15.97 16.44 -1.30
C LEU A 114 -15.05 15.71 -2.29
N ASN A 115 -15.37 14.45 -2.62
CA ASN A 115 -14.59 13.67 -3.58
C ASN A 115 -14.51 14.34 -4.96
N ASP A 116 -15.60 14.96 -5.43
CA ASP A 116 -15.58 15.72 -6.68
C ASP A 116 -14.69 16.98 -6.63
N VAL A 117 -14.60 17.64 -5.47
CA VAL A 117 -13.65 18.74 -5.26
C VAL A 117 -12.20 18.22 -5.30
N LEU A 118 -11.93 17.10 -4.63
CA LEU A 118 -10.60 16.48 -4.60
C LEU A 118 -10.10 16.03 -5.99
N ARG A 119 -11.01 15.67 -6.90
CA ARG A 119 -10.68 15.31 -8.29
C ARG A 119 -10.05 16.45 -9.09
N GLY A 120 -10.23 17.70 -8.66
CA GLY A 120 -9.57 18.86 -9.26
C GLY A 120 -8.18 19.16 -8.71
N MET A 121 -7.71 18.42 -7.70
CA MET A 121 -6.47 18.74 -6.97
C MET A 121 -5.28 17.96 -7.49
N MET A 122 -4.35 18.66 -8.12
CA MET A 122 -3.09 18.10 -8.64
C MET A 122 -1.98 17.98 -7.60
N GLU A 123 -2.29 18.21 -6.33
CA GLU A 123 -1.32 18.13 -5.26
C GLU A 123 -0.86 16.68 -5.05
N SER A 124 0.44 16.49 -4.80
CA SER A 124 0.99 15.18 -4.50
C SER A 124 0.53 14.70 -3.13
N LEU A 125 0.37 13.38 -3.00
CA LEU A 125 0.11 12.76 -1.71
C LEU A 125 1.32 12.90 -0.79
N PRO A 126 1.10 12.96 0.54
CA PRO A 126 2.20 12.86 1.50
C PRO A 126 2.90 11.52 1.36
N THR A 127 4.22 11.52 1.57
CA THR A 127 5.05 10.31 1.56
C THR A 127 4.68 9.36 2.70
N ASP A 128 4.34 9.90 3.87
CA ASP A 128 3.80 9.13 4.98
C ASP A 128 2.27 9.03 4.86
N LEU A 129 1.79 7.85 4.46
CA LEU A 129 0.38 7.53 4.36
C LEU A 129 -0.18 6.88 5.63
N GLY A 130 0.40 7.12 6.82
CA GLY A 130 -0.21 6.70 8.08
C GLY A 130 -1.64 7.23 8.25
N VAL A 131 -2.54 6.43 8.84
CA VAL A 131 -3.96 6.80 9.06
C VAL A 131 -4.11 8.16 9.77
N PRO A 132 -3.45 8.42 10.92
CA PRO A 132 -3.62 9.71 11.60
C PRO A 132 -3.09 10.88 10.77
N GLN A 133 -2.01 10.68 10.01
CA GLN A 133 -1.43 11.68 9.11
C GLN A 133 -2.39 12.01 7.97
N VAL A 134 -2.93 10.99 7.28
CA VAL A 134 -3.89 11.18 6.17
C VAL A 134 -5.17 11.86 6.66
N VAL A 135 -5.67 11.50 7.85
CA VAL A 135 -6.84 12.17 8.45
C VAL A 135 -6.54 13.62 8.78
N ALA A 136 -5.40 13.92 9.41
CA ALA A 136 -5.01 15.28 9.76
C ALA A 136 -4.80 16.16 8.51
N TRP A 137 -4.10 15.60 7.52
CA TRP A 137 -3.85 16.22 6.22
C TRP A 137 -5.15 16.45 5.44
N GLY A 138 -6.02 15.44 5.37
CA GLY A 138 -7.29 15.48 4.63
C GLY A 138 -8.24 16.57 5.12
N ARG A 139 -8.22 16.87 6.43
CA ARG A 139 -9.04 17.94 7.04
C ARG A 139 -8.83 19.32 6.42
N ARG A 140 -7.69 19.59 5.78
CA ARG A 140 -7.45 20.88 5.10
C ARG A 140 -8.30 21.07 3.86
N PHE A 141 -8.78 19.97 3.26
CA PHE A 141 -9.60 19.99 2.05
C PHE A 141 -11.11 19.98 2.34
N GLY A 142 -11.50 19.54 3.53
CA GLY A 142 -12.90 19.52 3.95
C GLY A 142 -13.14 18.67 5.18
N LYS A 143 -14.35 18.80 5.74
CA LYS A 143 -14.82 17.94 6.83
C LYS A 143 -15.42 16.68 6.22
N ALA A 144 -14.80 15.54 6.50
CA ALA A 144 -15.33 14.21 6.19
C ALA A 144 -15.17 13.31 7.42
N PRO A 145 -15.99 12.26 7.57
CA PRO A 145 -15.79 11.27 8.62
C PRO A 145 -14.47 10.53 8.44
N GLU A 146 -13.94 9.98 9.53
CA GLU A 146 -12.68 9.24 9.52
C GLU A 146 -12.72 8.02 8.59
N SER A 147 -13.90 7.39 8.44
CA SER A 147 -14.14 6.29 7.51
C SER A 147 -13.84 6.65 6.06
N TYR A 148 -14.18 7.87 5.63
CA TYR A 148 -13.88 8.35 4.28
C TYR A 148 -12.37 8.46 4.06
N TRP A 149 -11.65 9.07 5.01
CA TRP A 149 -10.19 9.23 4.91
C TRP A 149 -9.44 7.89 4.98
N LYS A 150 -9.96 6.92 5.74
CA LYS A 150 -9.46 5.53 5.73
C LYS A 150 -9.63 4.87 4.36
N ALA A 151 -10.79 5.05 3.71
CA ALA A 151 -11.01 4.53 2.37
C ALA A 151 -10.11 5.23 1.34
N PHE A 152 -9.91 6.55 1.47
CA PHE A 152 -8.98 7.31 0.64
C PHE A 152 -7.55 6.81 0.78
N ARG A 153 -7.06 6.58 2.00
CA ARG A 153 -5.75 5.97 2.25
C ARG A 153 -5.65 4.60 1.58
N ALA A 154 -6.64 3.73 1.77
CA ALA A 154 -6.62 2.39 1.18
C ALA A 154 -6.56 2.44 -0.36
N ALA A 155 -7.31 3.36 -0.98
CA ALA A 155 -7.24 3.61 -2.41
C ALA A 155 -5.86 4.12 -2.86
N ALA A 156 -5.26 5.04 -2.11
CA ALA A 156 -3.92 5.57 -2.38
C ALA A 156 -2.86 4.46 -2.32
N LEU A 157 -2.85 3.65 -1.27
CA LEU A 157 -1.91 2.52 -1.13
C LEU A 157 -2.07 1.51 -2.25
N LYS A 158 -3.30 1.20 -2.64
CA LYS A 158 -3.57 0.29 -3.75
C LYS A 158 -3.06 0.83 -5.09
N LEU A 159 -3.24 2.12 -5.34
CA LEU A 159 -2.71 2.77 -6.55
C LEU A 159 -1.19 2.80 -6.55
N LEU A 160 -0.54 3.07 -5.41
CA LEU A 160 0.92 3.00 -5.30
C LEU A 160 1.44 1.59 -5.64
N ALA A 161 0.84 0.55 -5.07
CA ALA A 161 1.20 -0.83 -5.39
C ALA A 161 0.99 -1.18 -6.89
N GLN A 162 -0.02 -0.59 -7.54
CA GLN A 162 -0.24 -0.76 -8.97
C GLN A 162 0.81 -0.07 -9.83
N VAL A 163 1.27 1.12 -9.42
CA VAL A 163 2.36 1.84 -10.14
C VAL A 163 3.67 1.06 -9.98
N GLU A 164 4.01 0.64 -8.77
CA GLU A 164 5.22 -0.16 -8.48
C GLU A 164 5.22 -1.49 -9.27
N SER A 165 4.09 -2.22 -9.30
CA SER A 165 4.00 -3.48 -10.06
C SER A 165 4.05 -3.26 -11.58
N ALA A 166 3.45 -2.20 -12.11
CA ALA A 166 3.51 -1.89 -13.54
C ALA A 166 4.93 -1.58 -14.02
N GLU A 167 5.74 -0.90 -13.19
CA GLU A 167 7.16 -0.67 -13.46
C GLU A 167 7.94 -1.99 -13.53
N ASN A 168 7.67 -2.91 -12.59
CA ASN A 168 8.31 -4.23 -12.57
C ASN A 168 7.97 -5.08 -13.80
N TYR A 169 6.74 -5.01 -14.32
CA TYR A 169 6.36 -5.73 -15.54
C TYR A 169 6.95 -5.13 -16.83
N GLN A 170 7.10 -3.81 -16.91
CA GLN A 170 7.69 -3.16 -18.10
C GLN A 170 9.18 -3.49 -18.27
N MET A 171 9.89 -3.77 -17.17
CA MET A 171 11.28 -4.22 -17.21
C MET A 171 11.43 -5.64 -17.79
N ALA A 172 10.45 -6.52 -17.57
CA ALA A 172 10.50 -7.91 -18.06
C ALA A 172 10.14 -8.07 -19.54
N ALA A 173 9.37 -7.14 -20.12
CA ALA A 173 8.70 -7.33 -21.41
C ALA A 173 9.40 -6.69 -22.63
N ARG A 174 10.67 -6.26 -22.54
CA ARG A 174 11.33 -5.67 -23.72
C ARG A 174 11.61 -6.74 -24.80
N PRO A 175 11.01 -6.66 -26.01
CA PRO A 175 11.32 -7.57 -27.09
C PRO A 175 12.76 -7.36 -27.54
N GLY A 176 13.53 -8.45 -27.58
CA GLY A 176 14.90 -8.47 -28.08
C GLY A 176 14.95 -7.87 -29.49
N LYS A 177 15.94 -6.99 -29.71
CA LYS A 177 16.24 -6.34 -30.99
C LYS A 177 16.09 -7.34 -32.15
N PRO A 178 15.27 -7.07 -33.19
CA PRO A 178 15.18 -7.96 -34.33
C PRO A 178 16.56 -8.08 -34.99
N LYS A 179 16.99 -9.34 -35.18
CA LYS A 179 18.26 -9.72 -35.78
C LYS A 179 18.36 -9.08 -37.18
N PRO A 180 19.47 -8.42 -37.54
CA PRO A 180 19.58 -7.81 -38.86
C PRO A 180 19.50 -8.92 -39.91
N THR A 181 18.54 -8.81 -40.81
CA THR A 181 18.45 -9.64 -42.01
C THR A 181 19.69 -9.34 -42.85
N GLU A 182 20.64 -10.28 -42.84
CA GLU A 182 21.78 -10.29 -43.75
C GLU A 182 21.26 -10.24 -45.19
N GLY A 183 21.66 -9.19 -45.90
CA GLY A 183 21.45 -9.07 -47.33
C GLY A 183 22.06 -10.28 -48.03
N THR A 184 21.27 -10.91 -48.88
CA THR A 184 21.78 -11.88 -49.86
C THR A 184 21.75 -11.19 -51.22
N PRO A 185 22.84 -11.25 -52.01
CA PRO A 185 23.09 -10.45 -53.21
C PRO A 185 22.13 -10.70 -54.37
#